data_AF-A0A4W6F872-F1
#
_entry.id   AF-A0A4W6F872-F1
#
_cell.length_a   1.000
_cell.length_b   1.000
_cell.length_c   1.000
_cell.angle_alpha   90.00
_cell.angle_beta   90.00
_cell.angle_gamma   90.00
#
_symmetry.space_group_name_H-M   'P 1'
#
loop_
_entity.id
_entity.type
_entity.pdbx_description
1 polymer ?
#
loop_
_entity_poly.entity_id
_entity_poly.type
_entity_poly.pdbx_seq_one_letter_code
_entity_poly.pdbx_strand_id
1 'polypeptide(L)'
;ILAYWVLSFGSHLYSFYQLHRFSNHEAGLEREFQLEKGLLEGYKRDPSDFEWSFWTEWAKKSLLIFYPKLRVPVLTIYGLLAASSVLGVKGVSVLLVHLGLSFSVAQLRKTTLSWACNLLLLSTLHIQPLQEIQRSWYETEEEYYLLLFSVAVCGLRFISFSLEHCWCPPDHYIEQVREPSKATTEIGRILLWWCIAEYMIHVMYMHSIQSNETYLQILPPWALGGLALALVQFFYVKYLVLFGLPSMLATLDKLDPPSFLPVSASCTVSQECGGKIIPPPFNTAEINTGLYWFRCQHSLTCQ
;
A
#
# COMPACT_ATOMS: atom_id res chain seq x y z
N ILE A 1 -22.77 -6.95 23.66
CA ILE A 1 -21.64 -6.18 23.05
C ILE A 1 -20.33 -6.44 23.79
N LEU A 2 -20.23 -6.13 25.10
CA LEU A 2 -19.00 -6.37 25.87
C LEU A 2 -18.54 -7.84 25.84
N ALA A 3 -19.45 -8.80 26.07
CA ALA A 3 -19.14 -10.23 26.00
C ALA A 3 -18.61 -10.68 24.63
N TYR A 4 -19.15 -10.12 23.54
CA TYR A 4 -18.67 -10.41 22.18
C TYR A 4 -17.23 -9.94 21.98
N TRP A 5 -16.92 -8.71 22.41
CA TRP A 5 -15.55 -8.18 22.33
C TRP A 5 -14.57 -8.99 23.17
N VAL A 6 -14.94 -9.36 24.39
CA VAL A 6 -14.10 -10.18 25.28
C VAL A 6 -13.85 -11.56 24.68
N LEU A 7 -14.90 -12.24 24.21
CA LEU A 7 -14.78 -13.57 23.61
C LEU A 7 -13.99 -13.54 22.30
N SER A 8 -14.28 -12.55 21.44
CA SER A 8 -13.58 -12.38 20.17
C SER A 8 -12.11 -12.08 20.41
N PHE A 9 -11.78 -11.04 21.16
CA PHE A 9 -10.39 -10.67 21.43
C PHE A 9 -9.64 -11.79 22.18
N GLY A 10 -10.29 -12.43 23.15
CA GLY A 10 -9.76 -13.59 23.85
C GLY A 10 -9.44 -14.75 22.90
N SER A 11 -10.32 -15.06 21.94
CA SER A 11 -10.06 -16.11 20.95
C SER A 11 -8.90 -15.77 20.01
N HIS A 12 -8.75 -14.50 19.59
CA HIS A 12 -7.63 -14.07 18.75
C HIS A 12 -6.31 -14.21 19.50
N LEU A 13 -6.26 -13.71 20.74
CA LEU A 13 -5.07 -13.84 21.60
C LEU A 13 -4.71 -15.30 21.89
N TYR A 14 -5.72 -16.15 22.12
CA TYR A 14 -5.49 -17.57 22.35
C TYR A 14 -4.92 -18.26 21.11
N SER A 15 -5.45 -17.97 19.92
CA SER A 15 -4.93 -18.49 18.66
C SER A 15 -3.49 -18.03 18.39
N PHE A 16 -3.17 -16.76 18.67
CA PHE A 16 -1.79 -16.24 18.57
C PHE A 16 -0.85 -16.88 19.59
N TYR A 17 -1.32 -17.09 20.82
CA TYR A 17 -0.55 -17.79 21.84
C TYR A 17 -0.22 -19.22 21.40
N GLN A 18 -1.18 -19.95 20.82
CA GLN A 18 -0.94 -21.30 20.32
C GLN A 18 0.04 -21.32 19.16
N LEU A 19 -0.03 -20.35 18.24
CA LEU A 19 0.94 -20.23 17.15
C LEU A 19 2.35 -19.89 17.67
N HIS A 20 2.48 -18.91 18.56
CA HIS A 20 3.76 -18.57 19.17
C HIS A 20 4.34 -19.77 19.94
N ARG A 21 3.51 -20.50 20.69
CA ARG A 21 3.94 -21.71 21.39
C ARG A 21 4.49 -22.74 20.43
N PHE A 22 3.78 -23.01 19.32
CA PHE A 22 4.23 -23.93 18.28
C PHE A 22 5.59 -23.50 17.71
N SER A 23 5.68 -22.23 17.32
CA SER A 23 6.90 -21.64 16.77
C SER A 23 8.10 -21.73 17.73
N ASN A 24 7.89 -21.55 19.04
CA ASN A 24 8.97 -21.56 20.03
C ASN A 24 9.42 -22.98 20.44
N HIS A 25 8.61 -24.02 20.24
CA HIS A 25 8.92 -25.39 20.69
C HIS A 25 9.59 -26.26 19.63
N GLU A 26 9.30 -26.02 18.35
CA GLU A 26 9.89 -26.75 17.23
C GLU A 26 11.34 -26.28 17.00
N ALA A 27 12.29 -26.92 17.70
CA ALA A 27 13.73 -26.67 17.54
C ALA A 27 14.26 -26.94 16.11
N GLY A 28 13.42 -27.51 15.23
CA GLY A 28 13.68 -27.67 13.80
C GLY A 28 13.58 -26.38 12.99
N LEU A 29 12.74 -25.42 13.39
CA LEU A 29 12.55 -24.16 12.65
C LEU A 29 13.86 -23.38 12.50
N GLU A 30 14.69 -23.32 13.54
CA GLU A 30 15.93 -22.56 13.49
C GLU A 30 16.98 -23.14 12.52
N ARG A 31 16.98 -24.47 12.33
CA ARG A 31 17.95 -25.16 11.47
C ARG A 31 17.49 -25.17 10.01
N GLU A 32 16.19 -25.10 9.79
CA GLU A 32 15.55 -25.21 8.47
C GLU A 32 15.34 -23.84 7.78
N PHE A 33 15.08 -22.75 8.54
CA PHE A 33 14.64 -21.47 7.97
C PHE A 33 15.69 -20.34 7.84
N GLN A 34 17.00 -20.61 7.95
CA GLN A 34 18.08 -19.59 7.85
C GLN A 34 17.73 -18.24 8.51
N LEU A 35 17.23 -18.27 9.75
CA LEU A 35 16.74 -17.06 10.43
C LEU A 35 17.85 -16.02 10.58
N GLU A 36 17.56 -14.77 10.20
CA GLU A 36 18.50 -13.66 10.32
C GLU A 36 18.57 -13.12 11.75
N LYS A 37 19.66 -12.43 12.09
CA LYS A 37 19.75 -11.69 13.35
C LYS A 37 18.80 -10.49 13.30
N GLY A 38 17.87 -10.44 14.24
CA GLY A 38 16.93 -9.35 14.42
C GLY A 38 17.58 -8.06 14.90
N LEU A 39 16.77 -7.00 15.02
CA LEU A 39 17.22 -5.66 15.43
C LEU A 39 17.78 -5.63 16.86
N LEU A 40 17.33 -6.54 17.72
CA LEU A 40 17.80 -6.72 19.09
C LEU A 40 18.73 -7.92 19.17
N GLU A 41 19.90 -7.73 19.78
CA GLU A 41 20.91 -8.77 19.94
C GLU A 41 20.34 -9.98 20.69
N GLY A 42 20.28 -11.13 20.00
CA GLY A 42 19.72 -12.38 20.53
C GLY A 42 18.32 -12.76 20.01
N TYR A 43 17.59 -11.83 19.38
CA TYR A 43 16.32 -12.15 18.72
C TYR A 43 16.55 -12.51 17.25
N LYS A 44 15.84 -13.53 16.76
CA LYS A 44 15.90 -13.99 15.37
C LYS A 44 14.71 -13.44 14.59
N ARG A 45 14.92 -13.16 13.31
CA ARG A 45 13.92 -12.59 12.39
C ARG A 45 13.68 -13.56 11.26
N ASP A 46 12.41 -13.73 10.90
CA ASP A 46 11.99 -14.43 9.69
C ASP A 46 12.25 -13.53 8.45
N PRO A 47 13.18 -13.89 7.54
CA PRO A 47 13.47 -13.11 6.34
C PRO A 47 12.49 -13.40 5.19
N SER A 48 11.59 -14.39 5.35
CA SER A 48 10.80 -14.94 4.25
C SER A 48 9.81 -13.96 3.62
N ASP A 49 9.45 -12.85 4.29
CA ASP A 49 8.74 -11.75 3.63
C ASP A 49 9.76 -10.80 3.00
N PHE A 50 10.04 -11.07 1.71
CA PHE A 50 10.94 -10.26 0.88
C PHE A 50 10.52 -8.79 0.87
N GLU A 51 9.22 -8.50 0.67
CA GLU A 51 8.73 -7.13 0.53
C GLU A 51 9.03 -6.29 1.77
N TRP A 52 8.68 -6.80 2.95
CA TRP A 52 8.89 -6.11 4.21
C TRP A 52 10.37 -5.89 4.49
N SER A 53 11.21 -6.90 4.24
CA SER A 53 12.66 -6.79 4.42
C SER A 53 13.27 -5.78 3.46
N PHE A 54 12.89 -5.83 2.18
CA PHE A 54 13.29 -4.87 1.16
C PHE A 54 12.90 -3.43 1.53
N TRP A 55 11.62 -3.19 1.83
CA TRP A 55 11.11 -1.84 2.14
C TRP A 55 11.67 -1.30 3.44
N THR A 56 11.89 -2.15 4.44
CA THR A 56 12.53 -1.79 5.71
C THR A 56 13.95 -1.29 5.48
N GLU A 57 14.77 -2.06 4.76
CA GLU A 57 16.15 -1.70 4.47
C GLU A 57 16.26 -0.48 3.55
N TRP A 58 15.38 -0.40 2.55
CA TRP A 58 15.29 0.77 1.68
C TRP A 58 14.91 2.02 2.46
N ALA A 59 13.89 1.97 3.33
CA ALA A 59 13.46 3.11 4.11
C ALA A 59 14.55 3.59 5.09
N LYS A 60 15.28 2.67 5.74
CA LYS A 60 16.45 3.02 6.59
C LYS A 60 17.50 3.82 5.80
N LYS A 61 17.82 3.39 4.57
CA LYS A 61 18.80 4.07 3.71
C LYS A 61 18.28 5.41 3.17
N SER A 62 17.01 5.48 2.78
CA SER A 62 16.39 6.64 2.15
C SER A 62 16.09 7.78 3.12
N LEU A 63 15.68 7.49 4.36
CA LEU A 63 15.39 8.52 5.38
C LEU A 63 16.61 9.37 5.74
N LEU A 64 17.82 8.85 5.55
CA LEU A 64 19.08 9.55 5.84
C LEU A 64 19.44 10.61 4.76
N ILE A 65 18.79 10.60 3.60
CA ILE A 65 19.15 11.43 2.43
C ILE A 65 18.21 12.64 2.27
N PHE A 66 17.18 12.78 3.11
CA PHE A 66 16.17 13.83 2.94
C PHE A 66 16.70 15.23 3.35
N TYR A 67 17.06 16.06 2.35
CA TYR A 67 17.43 17.46 2.57
C TYR A 67 16.35 18.43 2.07
N PRO A 68 15.69 19.22 2.94
CA PRO A 68 14.42 19.90 2.63
C PRO A 68 14.53 21.21 1.82
N LYS A 69 15.70 21.56 1.27
CA LYS A 69 15.96 22.91 0.72
C LYS A 69 15.96 23.04 -0.82
N LEU A 70 16.05 21.96 -1.59
CA LEU A 70 15.98 22.01 -3.07
C LEU A 70 14.90 21.02 -3.54
N ARG A 71 13.65 21.47 -3.61
CA ARG A 71 12.51 20.54 -3.44
C ARG A 71 12.18 19.74 -4.70
N VAL A 72 11.59 20.34 -5.73
CA VAL A 72 10.95 19.54 -6.79
C VAL A 72 11.93 18.82 -7.73
N PRO A 73 12.88 19.47 -8.42
CA PRO A 73 13.71 18.79 -9.43
C PRO A 73 14.68 17.77 -8.83
N VAL A 74 15.21 18.02 -7.63
CA VAL A 74 16.09 17.07 -6.94
C VAL A 74 15.30 15.86 -6.47
N LEU A 75 14.09 16.04 -5.94
CA LEU A 75 13.20 14.93 -5.57
C LEU A 75 12.78 14.11 -6.80
N THR A 76 12.53 14.76 -7.94
CA THR A 76 12.23 14.05 -9.20
C THR A 76 13.42 13.24 -9.69
N ILE A 77 14.62 13.82 -9.70
CA ILE A 77 15.85 13.10 -10.08
C ILE A 77 16.12 11.95 -9.11
N TYR A 78 16.02 12.20 -7.81
CA TYR A 78 16.16 11.18 -6.78
C TYR A 78 15.15 10.04 -6.95
N GLY A 79 13.87 10.37 -7.18
CA GLY A 79 12.81 9.40 -7.43
C GLY A 79 13.04 8.57 -8.69
N LEU A 80 13.53 9.19 -9.76
CA LEU A 80 13.85 8.50 -11.00
C LEU A 80 15.07 7.57 -10.83
N LEU A 81 16.11 8.02 -10.13
CA LEU A 81 17.29 7.21 -9.81
C LEU A 81 16.92 6.04 -8.90
N ALA A 82 16.13 6.29 -7.86
CA ALA A 82 15.63 5.26 -6.94
C ALA A 82 14.78 4.24 -7.70
N ALA A 83 13.81 4.68 -8.51
CA ALA A 83 12.99 3.79 -9.33
C ALA A 83 13.83 2.98 -10.33
N SER A 84 14.85 3.59 -10.93
CA SER A 84 15.75 2.90 -11.86
C SER A 84 16.63 1.87 -11.15
N SER A 85 17.04 2.13 -9.91
CA SER A 85 17.80 1.18 -9.10
C SER A 85 16.96 -0.01 -8.63
N VAL A 86 15.65 0.19 -8.42
CA VAL A 86 14.74 -0.84 -7.91
C VAL A 86 14.11 -1.67 -9.03
N LEU A 87 13.62 -1.02 -10.10
CA LEU A 87 12.86 -1.66 -11.17
C LEU A 87 13.69 -1.90 -12.43
N GLY A 88 14.90 -1.35 -12.50
CA GLY A 88 15.69 -1.30 -13.73
C GLY A 88 15.15 -0.33 -14.77
N VAL A 89 15.97 -0.03 -15.79
CA VAL A 89 15.64 0.94 -16.85
C VAL A 89 14.41 0.49 -17.67
N LYS A 90 14.28 -0.83 -17.92
CA LYS A 90 13.14 -1.39 -18.66
C LYS A 90 11.83 -1.23 -17.90
N GLY A 91 11.81 -1.52 -16.59
CA GLY A 91 10.63 -1.36 -15.74
C GLY A 91 10.19 0.09 -15.62
N VAL A 92 11.14 1.01 -15.41
CA VAL A 92 10.86 2.46 -15.40
C VAL A 92 10.31 2.92 -16.76
N SER A 93 10.85 2.42 -17.86
CA SER A 93 10.32 2.74 -19.20
C SER A 93 8.86 2.33 -19.36
N VAL A 94 8.45 1.16 -18.85
CA VAL A 94 7.04 0.73 -18.89
C VAL A 94 6.16 1.71 -18.10
N LEU A 95 6.58 2.10 -16.90
CA LEU A 95 5.84 3.06 -16.08
C LEU A 95 5.71 4.43 -16.74
N LEU A 96 6.76 4.92 -17.39
CA LEU A 96 6.73 6.19 -18.12
C LEU A 96 5.81 6.13 -19.34
N VAL A 97 5.77 4.99 -20.06
CA VAL A 97 4.82 4.78 -21.16
C VAL A 97 3.38 4.78 -20.65
N HIS A 98 3.10 4.10 -19.54
CA HIS A 98 1.77 4.09 -18.93
C HIS A 98 1.36 5.50 -18.49
N LEU A 99 2.25 6.22 -17.82
CA LEU A 99 2.04 7.60 -17.40
C LEU A 99 1.73 8.52 -18.61
N GLY A 100 2.53 8.44 -19.67
CA GLY A 100 2.35 9.26 -20.87
C GLY A 100 1.04 8.99 -21.58
N LEU A 101 0.63 7.72 -21.70
CA LEU A 101 -0.64 7.35 -22.34
C LEU A 101 -1.83 7.82 -21.50
N SER A 102 -1.83 7.51 -20.19
CA SER A 102 -2.90 7.93 -19.27
C SER A 102 -3.03 9.45 -19.22
N PHE A 103 -1.92 10.17 -19.16
CA PHE A 103 -1.90 11.64 -19.18
C PHE A 103 -2.47 12.20 -20.49
N SER A 104 -2.05 11.65 -21.63
CA SER A 104 -2.55 12.10 -22.95
C SER A 104 -4.05 11.90 -23.10
N VAL A 105 -4.59 10.78 -22.63
CA VAL A 105 -6.04 10.53 -22.64
C VAL A 105 -6.78 11.41 -21.62
N ALA A 106 -6.17 11.70 -20.47
CA ALA A 106 -6.74 12.60 -19.47
C ALA A 106 -6.94 14.03 -20.00
N GLN A 107 -6.06 14.52 -20.88
CA GLN A 107 -6.21 15.84 -21.53
C GLN A 107 -7.50 15.97 -22.34
N LEU A 108 -8.07 14.85 -22.81
CA LEU A 108 -9.32 14.85 -23.57
C LEU A 108 -10.56 15.10 -22.70
N ARG A 109 -10.42 15.11 -21.36
CA ARG A 109 -11.50 15.32 -20.37
C ARG A 109 -12.74 14.45 -20.58
N LYS A 110 -12.55 13.24 -21.12
CA LYS A 110 -13.61 12.25 -21.33
C LYS A 110 -13.44 11.10 -20.35
N THR A 111 -14.31 11.04 -19.35
CA THR A 111 -14.30 10.03 -18.27
C THR A 111 -14.30 8.59 -18.81
N THR A 112 -15.11 8.28 -19.83
CA THR A 112 -15.18 6.93 -20.40
C THR A 112 -13.88 6.52 -21.09
N LEU A 113 -13.24 7.42 -21.83
CA LEU A 113 -11.95 7.15 -22.49
C LEU A 113 -10.84 6.98 -21.46
N SER A 114 -10.85 7.81 -20.41
CA SER A 114 -9.90 7.71 -19.30
C SER A 114 -10.01 6.37 -18.57
N TRP A 115 -11.24 5.93 -18.25
CA TRP A 115 -11.49 4.60 -17.66
C TRP A 115 -11.02 3.48 -18.59
N ALA A 116 -11.46 3.50 -19.85
CA ALA A 116 -11.12 2.46 -20.82
C ALA A 116 -9.60 2.34 -21.01
N CYS A 117 -8.90 3.46 -21.16
CA CYS A 117 -7.45 3.47 -21.34
C CYS A 117 -6.71 2.92 -20.11
N ASN A 118 -7.05 3.37 -18.90
CA ASN A 118 -6.36 2.92 -17.70
C ASN A 118 -6.68 1.45 -17.35
N LEU A 119 -7.92 0.98 -17.60
CA LEU A 119 -8.27 -0.44 -17.45
C LEU A 119 -7.55 -1.31 -18.47
N LEU A 120 -7.42 -0.85 -19.72
CA LEU A 120 -6.64 -1.53 -20.74
C LEU A 120 -5.16 -1.62 -20.32
N LEU A 121 -4.59 -0.53 -19.80
CA LEU A 121 -3.23 -0.54 -19.26
C LEU A 121 -3.07 -1.52 -18.08
N LEU A 122 -4.00 -1.54 -17.13
CA LEU A 122 -3.98 -2.53 -16.04
C LEU A 122 -4.14 -3.97 -16.55
N SER A 123 -4.92 -4.19 -17.61
CA SER A 123 -5.10 -5.53 -18.19
C SER A 123 -3.80 -6.12 -18.73
N THR A 124 -2.79 -5.29 -19.04
CA THR A 124 -1.45 -5.76 -19.46
C THR A 124 -0.81 -6.67 -18.41
N LEU A 125 -1.15 -6.50 -17.13
CA LEU A 125 -0.68 -7.34 -16.03
C LEU A 125 -1.24 -8.77 -16.07
N HIS A 126 -2.28 -9.03 -16.84
CA HIS A 126 -2.94 -10.33 -16.93
C HIS A 126 -2.73 -11.02 -18.29
N ILE A 127 -2.14 -10.31 -19.26
CA ILE A 127 -1.90 -10.84 -20.60
C ILE A 127 -0.62 -11.68 -20.58
N GLN A 128 -0.76 -12.98 -20.75
CA GLN A 128 0.33 -13.97 -20.68
C GLN A 128 1.56 -13.59 -21.54
N PRO A 129 1.43 -13.22 -22.84
CA PRO A 129 2.58 -12.79 -23.63
C PRO A 129 3.35 -11.60 -23.05
N LEU A 130 2.65 -10.64 -22.44
CA LEU A 130 3.30 -9.48 -21.83
C LEU A 130 3.95 -9.84 -20.51
N GLN A 131 3.33 -10.74 -19.73
CA GLN A 131 3.91 -11.27 -18.49
C GLN A 131 5.23 -12.01 -18.77
N GLU A 132 5.29 -12.86 -19.80
CA GLU A 132 6.51 -13.58 -20.19
C GLU A 132 7.63 -12.63 -20.63
N ILE A 133 7.30 -11.63 -21.45
CA ILE A 133 8.27 -10.62 -21.88
C ILE A 133 8.80 -9.84 -20.66
N GLN A 134 7.92 -9.37 -19.78
CA GLN A 134 8.32 -8.65 -18.57
C GLN A 134 9.13 -9.54 -17.61
N ARG A 135 8.73 -10.80 -17.43
CA ARG A 135 9.45 -11.77 -16.59
C ARG A 135 10.85 -12.03 -17.11
N SER A 136 11.03 -12.08 -18.44
CA SER A 136 12.34 -12.29 -19.08
C SER A 136 13.35 -11.17 -18.85
N TRP A 137 12.94 -10.02 -18.31
CA TRP A 137 13.83 -8.91 -18.02
C TRP A 137 14.55 -9.02 -16.67
N TYR A 138 14.08 -9.90 -15.80
CA TYR A 138 14.55 -10.03 -14.42
C TYR A 138 15.11 -11.42 -14.17
N GLU A 139 16.17 -11.50 -13.38
CA GLU A 139 16.78 -12.77 -13.01
C GLU A 139 15.92 -13.45 -11.92
N THR A 140 15.54 -12.69 -10.89
CA THR A 140 14.76 -13.22 -9.76
C THR A 140 13.26 -12.99 -9.93
N GLU A 141 12.45 -13.84 -9.30
CA GLU A 141 10.99 -13.65 -9.26
C GLU A 141 10.62 -12.42 -8.43
N GLU A 142 11.37 -12.12 -7.37
CA GLU A 142 11.17 -10.99 -6.48
C GLU A 142 11.26 -9.64 -7.21
N GLU A 143 12.26 -9.45 -8.07
CA GLU A 143 12.39 -8.25 -8.90
C GLU A 143 11.23 -8.08 -9.89
N TYR A 144 10.78 -9.19 -10.47
CA TYR A 144 9.60 -9.20 -11.34
C TYR A 144 8.32 -8.83 -10.56
N TYR A 145 8.14 -9.36 -9.35
CA TYR A 145 7.01 -9.01 -8.49
C TYR A 145 7.05 -7.54 -8.04
N LEU A 146 8.24 -6.96 -7.81
CA LEU A 146 8.38 -5.52 -7.56
C LEU A 146 7.93 -4.67 -8.75
N LEU A 147 8.22 -5.10 -9.99
CA LEU A 147 7.68 -4.45 -11.19
C LEU A 147 6.15 -4.53 -11.21
N LEU A 148 5.60 -5.73 -11.03
CA LEU A 148 4.16 -5.95 -11.06
C LEU A 148 3.42 -5.10 -10.00
N PHE A 149 3.93 -5.11 -8.77
CA PHE A 149 3.44 -4.29 -7.67
C PHE A 149 3.50 -2.81 -8.00
N SER A 150 4.62 -2.33 -8.55
CA SER A 150 4.82 -0.94 -8.92
C SER A 150 3.87 -0.51 -10.05
N VAL A 151 3.68 -1.33 -11.09
CA VAL A 151 2.73 -1.04 -12.18
C VAL A 151 1.29 -0.99 -11.67
N ALA A 152 0.90 -1.91 -10.80
CA ALA A 152 -0.43 -1.91 -10.20
C ALA A 152 -0.70 -0.65 -9.36
N VAL A 153 0.21 -0.31 -8.43
CA VAL A 153 0.08 0.86 -7.56
C VAL A 153 0.13 2.17 -8.37
N CYS A 154 1.03 2.28 -9.35
CA CYS A 154 1.06 3.44 -10.25
C CYS A 154 -0.20 3.53 -11.12
N GLY A 155 -0.71 2.42 -11.64
CA GLY A 155 -1.96 2.37 -12.41
C GLY A 155 -3.16 2.91 -11.61
N LEU A 156 -3.28 2.56 -10.34
CA LEU A 156 -4.30 3.11 -9.45
C LEU A 156 -4.17 4.63 -9.29
N ARG A 157 -2.94 5.16 -9.18
CA ARG A 157 -2.70 6.62 -9.12
C ARG A 157 -3.04 7.31 -10.45
N PHE A 158 -2.73 6.69 -11.58
CA PHE A 158 -3.06 7.23 -12.90
C PHE A 158 -4.58 7.31 -13.12
N ILE A 159 -5.31 6.29 -12.67
CA ILE A 159 -6.78 6.29 -12.68
C ILE A 159 -7.30 7.45 -11.84
N SER A 160 -6.84 7.56 -10.58
CA SER A 160 -7.26 8.62 -9.67
C SER A 160 -7.02 10.01 -10.26
N PHE A 161 -5.79 10.30 -10.72
CA PHE A 161 -5.45 11.56 -11.38
C PHE A 161 -6.31 11.85 -12.60
N SER A 162 -6.50 10.86 -13.49
CA SER A 162 -7.24 11.08 -14.73
C SER A 162 -8.71 11.40 -14.47
N LEU A 163 -9.31 10.79 -13.44
CA LEU A 163 -10.69 11.03 -13.05
C LEU A 163 -10.85 12.37 -12.34
N GLU A 164 -9.93 12.72 -11.44
CA GLU A 164 -9.90 14.05 -10.82
C GLU A 164 -9.77 15.15 -11.87
N HIS A 165 -8.92 14.97 -12.89
CA HIS A 165 -8.79 15.92 -14.00
C HIS A 165 -10.04 16.00 -14.89
N CYS A 166 -10.83 14.92 -15.00
CA CYS A 166 -12.08 14.93 -15.76
C CYS A 166 -13.23 15.57 -14.97
N TRP A 167 -13.25 15.41 -13.63
CA TRP A 167 -14.37 15.82 -12.79
C TRP A 167 -14.19 17.17 -12.11
N CYS A 168 -12.96 17.63 -11.84
CA CYS A 168 -12.71 18.92 -11.20
C CYS A 168 -12.43 20.04 -12.23
N PRO A 169 -13.22 21.14 -12.22
CA PRO A 169 -12.86 22.35 -12.97
C PRO A 169 -11.61 23.03 -12.37
N PRO A 170 -10.82 23.75 -13.19
CA PRO A 170 -9.48 24.26 -12.83
C PRO A 170 -9.44 25.30 -11.70
N ASP A 171 -10.58 25.84 -11.25
CA ASP A 171 -10.63 27.00 -10.36
C ASP A 171 -10.73 26.65 -8.86
N HIS A 172 -10.52 25.38 -8.48
CA HIS A 172 -10.64 24.93 -7.08
C HIS A 172 -9.40 24.21 -6.55
N TYR A 173 -8.21 24.78 -6.76
CA TYR A 173 -7.02 24.39 -6.00
C TYR A 173 -6.95 25.21 -4.71
N ILE A 174 -7.64 24.75 -3.66
CA ILE A 174 -7.36 25.25 -2.31
C ILE A 174 -6.09 24.55 -1.84
N GLU A 175 -4.99 25.30 -1.77
CA GLU A 175 -3.75 24.87 -1.16
C GLU A 175 -3.98 24.73 0.35
N GLN A 176 -4.38 23.52 0.75
CA GLN A 176 -4.73 23.20 2.12
C GLN A 176 -3.44 22.94 2.92
N VAL A 177 -2.84 24.02 3.42
CA VAL A 177 -1.64 23.96 4.27
C VAL A 177 -1.99 23.30 5.60
N ARG A 178 -1.46 22.10 5.85
CA ARG A 178 -1.69 21.36 7.10
C ARG A 178 -0.76 21.83 8.23
N GLU A 179 -1.31 21.99 9.42
CA GLU A 179 -0.60 22.37 10.66
C GLU A 179 0.52 21.38 11.03
N PRO A 180 1.73 21.86 11.40
CA PRO A 180 2.89 21.01 11.69
C PRO A 180 2.70 20.09 12.90
N SER A 181 1.79 20.41 13.83
CA SER A 181 1.47 19.58 15.00
C SER A 181 0.87 18.21 14.63
N LYS A 182 0.25 18.08 13.45
CA LYS A 182 -0.32 16.82 12.98
C LYS A 182 0.76 15.89 12.42
N ALA A 183 1.85 16.41 11.87
CA ALA A 183 2.93 15.62 11.29
C ALA A 183 3.64 14.75 12.34
N THR A 184 3.86 15.27 13.55
CA THR A 184 4.48 14.53 14.66
C THR A 184 3.63 13.36 15.14
N THR A 185 2.31 13.52 15.18
CA THR A 185 1.38 12.45 15.56
C THR A 185 1.36 11.33 14.50
N GLU A 186 1.43 11.70 13.22
CA GLU A 186 1.48 10.74 12.11
C GLU A 186 2.76 9.91 12.12
N ILE A 187 3.91 10.54 12.37
CA ILE A 187 5.21 9.85 12.54
C ILE A 187 5.11 8.83 13.68
N GLY A 188 4.62 9.26 14.85
CA GLY A 188 4.47 8.36 16.00
C GLY A 188 3.56 7.16 15.71
N ARG A 189 2.48 7.37 14.95
CA ARG A 189 1.57 6.29 14.53
C ARG A 189 2.25 5.32 13.56
N ILE A 190 2.97 5.80 12.56
CA ILE A 190 3.68 4.94 11.59
C ILE A 190 4.76 4.12 12.30
N LEU A 191 5.53 4.74 13.20
CA LEU A 191 6.54 4.04 14.00
C LEU A 191 5.93 2.97 14.90
N LEU A 192 4.80 3.26 15.55
CA LEU A 192 4.08 2.28 16.36
C LEU A 192 3.68 1.05 15.53
N TRP A 193 3.09 1.25 14.36
CA TRP A 193 2.68 0.16 13.46
C TRP A 193 3.88 -0.61 12.91
N TRP A 194 4.98 0.08 12.59
CA TRP A 194 6.24 -0.55 12.23
C TRP A 194 6.74 -1.47 13.35
N CYS A 195 6.78 -1.00 14.60
CA CYS A 195 7.20 -1.80 15.74
C CYS A 195 6.31 -3.04 15.94
N ILE A 196 4.99 -2.90 15.72
CA ILE A 196 4.05 -4.02 15.78
C ILE A 196 4.36 -5.05 14.68
N ALA A 197 4.59 -4.61 13.44
CA ALA A 197 4.95 -5.51 12.34
C ALA A 197 6.28 -6.25 12.59
N GLU A 198 7.31 -5.54 13.04
CA GLU A 198 8.59 -6.14 13.44
C GLU A 198 8.38 -7.17 14.56
N TYR A 199 7.59 -6.84 15.59
CA TYR A 199 7.28 -7.77 16.67
C TYR A 199 6.60 -9.05 16.17
N MET A 200 5.63 -8.96 15.26
CA MET A 200 4.94 -10.13 14.69
C MET A 200 5.91 -11.09 13.97
N ILE A 201 6.83 -10.55 13.18
CA ILE A 201 7.83 -11.35 12.44
C ILE A 201 8.76 -12.10 13.40
N HIS A 202 9.22 -11.44 14.47
CA HIS A 202 10.19 -12.02 15.41
C HIS A 202 9.56 -13.07 16.35
N VAL A 203 8.25 -13.00 16.56
CA VAL A 203 7.56 -13.85 17.54
C VAL A 203 6.84 -15.01 16.85
N MET A 204 6.27 -14.81 15.66
CA MET A 204 5.30 -15.76 15.11
C MET A 204 5.82 -16.54 13.90
N TYR A 205 6.89 -16.07 13.23
CA TYR A 205 7.53 -16.74 12.07
C TYR A 205 6.53 -17.19 11.00
N MET A 206 5.50 -16.37 10.78
CA MET A 206 4.31 -16.76 10.03
C MET A 206 4.58 -17.10 8.57
N HIS A 207 5.53 -16.44 7.90
CA HIS A 207 5.81 -16.69 6.49
C HIS A 207 6.67 -17.94 6.30
N SER A 208 7.64 -18.18 7.20
CA SER A 208 8.37 -19.44 7.28
C SER A 208 7.43 -20.64 7.47
N ILE A 209 6.46 -20.54 8.40
CA ILE A 209 5.50 -21.63 8.65
C ILE A 209 4.56 -21.81 7.44
N GLN A 210 4.12 -20.72 6.81
CA GLN A 210 3.23 -20.77 5.64
C GLN A 210 3.89 -21.41 4.41
N SER A 211 5.18 -21.17 4.20
CA SER A 211 5.89 -21.67 3.01
C SER A 211 6.17 -23.17 3.05
N ASN A 212 6.03 -23.81 4.21
CA ASN A 212 6.31 -25.22 4.39
C ASN A 212 5.03 -26.03 4.66
N GLU A 213 4.64 -26.82 3.67
CA GLU A 213 3.42 -27.65 3.70
C GLU A 213 3.39 -28.64 4.87
N THR A 214 4.54 -29.14 5.30
CA THR A 214 4.63 -30.12 6.39
C THR A 214 4.16 -29.52 7.70
N TYR A 215 4.59 -28.29 8.01
CA TYR A 215 4.14 -27.61 9.22
C TYR A 215 2.65 -27.29 9.15
N LEU A 216 2.13 -26.86 7.99
CA LEU A 216 0.69 -26.60 7.81
C LEU A 216 -0.19 -27.82 8.13
N GLN A 217 0.28 -29.03 7.83
CA GLN A 217 -0.45 -30.27 8.12
C GLN A 217 -0.39 -30.69 9.60
N ILE A 218 0.69 -30.32 10.31
CA ILE A 218 0.92 -30.69 11.72
C ILE A 218 0.33 -29.65 12.68
N LEU A 219 0.12 -28.41 12.22
CA LEU A 219 -0.38 -27.31 13.06
C LEU A 219 -1.74 -27.65 13.69
N PRO A 220 -1.92 -27.45 15.01
CA PRO A 220 -3.23 -27.61 15.63
C PRO A 220 -4.23 -26.56 15.07
N PRO A 221 -5.53 -26.86 14.98
CA PRO A 221 -6.51 -25.97 14.34
C PRO A 221 -6.54 -24.54 14.91
N TRP A 222 -6.34 -24.40 16.23
CA TRP A 222 -6.25 -23.08 16.88
C TRP A 222 -5.00 -22.29 16.44
N ALA A 223 -3.85 -22.95 16.28
CA ALA A 223 -2.64 -22.31 15.77
C ALA A 223 -2.77 -21.99 14.28
N LEU A 224 -3.44 -22.85 13.50
CA LEU A 224 -3.72 -22.60 12.08
C LEU A 224 -4.62 -21.36 11.91
N GLY A 225 -5.65 -21.22 12.75
CA GLY A 225 -6.45 -20.00 12.83
C GLY A 225 -5.61 -18.78 13.22
N GLY A 226 -4.69 -18.95 14.18
CA GLY A 226 -3.72 -17.93 14.56
C GLY A 226 -2.80 -17.52 13.41
N LEU A 227 -2.36 -18.47 12.59
CA LEU A 227 -1.50 -18.25 11.42
C LEU A 227 -2.24 -17.44 10.36
N ALA A 228 -3.45 -17.86 10.00
CA ALA A 228 -4.27 -17.13 9.04
C ALA A 228 -4.54 -15.68 9.51
N LEU A 229 -4.89 -15.49 10.78
CA LEU A 229 -5.11 -14.17 11.36
C LEU A 229 -3.83 -13.33 11.36
N ALA A 230 -2.69 -13.92 11.69
CA ALA A 230 -1.40 -13.23 11.73
C ALA A 230 -0.98 -12.76 10.34
N LEU A 231 -1.14 -13.60 9.33
CA LEU A 231 -0.83 -13.26 7.93
C LEU A 231 -1.70 -12.11 7.43
N VAL A 232 -3.02 -12.15 7.67
CA VAL A 232 -3.94 -11.08 7.25
C VAL A 232 -3.66 -9.77 7.98
N GLN A 233 -3.43 -9.83 9.29
CA GLN A 233 -3.10 -8.64 10.08
C GLN A 233 -1.74 -8.06 9.69
N PHE A 234 -0.74 -8.92 9.48
CA PHE A 234 0.57 -8.49 9.04
C PHE A 234 0.50 -7.82 7.67
N PHE A 235 -0.23 -8.41 6.71
CA PHE A 235 -0.48 -7.80 5.41
C PHE A 235 -1.09 -6.40 5.57
N TYR A 236 -2.12 -6.25 6.40
CA TYR A 236 -2.74 -4.94 6.66
C TYR A 236 -1.74 -3.91 7.23
N VAL A 237 -1.00 -4.28 8.29
CA VAL A 237 -0.03 -3.38 8.94
C VAL A 237 1.12 -3.03 7.98
N LYS A 238 1.59 -3.99 7.19
CA LYS A 238 2.63 -3.80 6.16
C LYS A 238 2.25 -2.65 5.22
N TYR A 239 1.04 -2.68 4.64
CA TYR A 239 0.62 -1.63 3.72
C TYR A 239 0.28 -0.30 4.42
N LEU A 240 -0.18 -0.35 5.67
CA LEU A 240 -0.38 0.87 6.46
C LEU A 240 0.93 1.64 6.61
N VAL A 241 2.03 0.94 6.92
CA VAL A 241 3.37 1.54 7.03
C VAL A 241 3.89 1.99 5.66
N LEU A 242 3.83 1.12 4.65
CA LEU A 242 4.35 1.38 3.30
C LEU A 242 3.70 2.61 2.66
N PHE A 243 2.39 2.74 2.78
CA PHE A 243 1.69 3.91 2.24
C PHE A 243 1.64 5.11 3.20
N GLY A 244 1.83 4.89 4.49
CA GLY A 244 1.96 5.95 5.49
C GLY A 244 3.21 6.82 5.29
N LEU A 245 4.33 6.23 4.86
CA LEU A 245 5.58 6.95 4.63
C LEU A 245 5.48 8.05 3.53
N PRO A 246 4.99 7.77 2.31
CA PRO A 246 4.74 8.81 1.31
C PRO A 246 3.80 9.92 1.79
N SER A 247 2.78 9.55 2.58
CA SER A 247 1.84 10.50 3.19
C SER A 247 2.54 11.44 4.19
N MET A 248 3.42 10.89 5.02
CA MET A 248 4.28 11.67 5.93
C MET A 248 5.21 12.61 5.16
N LEU A 249 5.87 12.13 4.10
CA LEU A 249 6.76 12.96 3.26
C LEU A 249 5.99 14.11 2.59
N ALA A 250 4.79 13.84 2.05
CA ALA A 250 3.92 14.87 1.51
C ALA A 250 3.54 15.92 2.58
N THR A 251 3.28 15.49 3.81
CA THR A 251 2.99 16.38 4.94
C THR A 251 4.18 17.28 5.29
N LEU A 252 5.41 16.75 5.23
CA LEU A 252 6.64 17.57 5.41
C LEU A 252 6.80 18.62 4.31
N ASP A 253 6.31 18.33 3.11
CA ASP A 253 6.26 19.26 1.99
C ASP A 253 5.05 20.23 2.05
N LYS A 254 4.29 20.22 3.15
CA LYS A 254 3.07 21.00 3.37
C LYS A 254 1.91 20.65 2.42
N LEU A 255 1.98 19.49 1.77
CA LEU A 255 0.90 18.94 0.97
C LEU A 255 -0.06 18.14 1.88
N ASP A 256 -1.36 18.16 1.60
CA ASP A 256 -2.34 17.32 2.32
C ASP A 256 -2.53 15.98 1.57
N PRO A 257 -1.92 14.88 2.05
CA PRO A 257 -2.16 13.57 1.45
C PRO A 257 -3.60 13.09 1.73
N PRO A 258 -4.19 12.25 0.88
CA PRO A 258 -5.48 11.64 1.15
C PRO A 258 -5.45 10.84 2.47
N SER A 259 -6.49 10.98 3.28
CA SER A 259 -6.61 10.29 4.57
C SER A 259 -6.75 8.78 4.38
N PHE A 260 -5.85 8.01 5.00
CA PHE A 260 -5.79 6.54 4.92
C PHE A 260 -6.84 5.77 5.73
N LEU A 261 -7.64 6.45 6.56
CA LEU A 261 -8.69 5.82 7.37
C LEU A 261 -10.02 5.77 6.57
N PRO A 262 -10.86 4.74 6.75
CA PRO A 262 -12.17 4.67 6.13
C PRO A 262 -13.06 5.74 6.76
N VAL A 263 -13.04 6.93 6.17
CA VAL A 263 -14.09 7.92 6.34
C VAL A 263 -14.99 7.77 5.14
N SER A 264 -16.27 7.51 5.38
CA SER A 264 -17.30 7.46 4.35
C SER A 264 -17.27 8.74 3.52
N ALA A 265 -16.68 8.70 2.33
CA ALA A 265 -16.81 9.75 1.34
C ALA A 265 -18.02 9.39 0.47
N SER A 266 -19.21 9.82 0.89
CA SER A 266 -20.30 9.98 -0.07
C SER A 266 -19.93 11.15 -0.98
N CYS A 267 -19.40 10.84 -2.16
CA CYS A 267 -19.35 11.80 -3.26
C CYS A 267 -20.76 11.97 -3.82
N THR A 268 -21.60 12.74 -3.15
CA THR A 268 -22.77 13.34 -3.78
C THR A 268 -22.31 14.55 -4.57
N VAL A 269 -21.88 14.32 -5.81
CA VAL A 269 -21.76 15.40 -6.80
C VAL A 269 -23.17 15.87 -7.13
N SER A 270 -23.68 16.85 -6.38
CA SER A 270 -24.79 17.67 -6.85
C SER A 270 -24.19 18.72 -7.78
N GLN A 271 -24.33 18.50 -9.08
CA GLN A 271 -23.92 19.45 -10.10
C GLN A 271 -25.01 20.54 -10.17
N GLU A 272 -24.86 21.65 -9.43
CA GLU A 272 -25.71 22.83 -9.64
C GLU A 272 -25.24 23.58 -10.89
N CYS A 273 -25.70 23.11 -12.07
CA CYS A 273 -25.75 23.93 -13.27
C CYS A 273 -27.11 24.64 -13.31
N GLY A 274 -27.16 25.90 -12.87
CA GLY A 274 -28.30 26.79 -13.15
C GLY A 274 -29.66 26.31 -12.64
N GLY A 275 -29.74 25.90 -11.36
CA GLY A 275 -31.02 25.66 -10.69
C GLY A 275 -31.78 24.39 -11.12
N LYS A 276 -31.13 23.45 -11.82
CA LYS A 276 -31.69 22.12 -12.11
C LYS A 276 -30.75 21.02 -11.66
N ILE A 277 -31.21 20.22 -10.71
CA ILE A 277 -30.55 19.00 -10.27
C ILE A 277 -30.66 17.97 -11.40
N ILE A 278 -29.54 17.66 -12.05
CA ILE A 278 -29.45 16.57 -13.02
C ILE A 278 -28.96 15.33 -12.25
N PRO A 279 -29.74 14.25 -12.14
CA PRO A 279 -29.27 13.03 -11.49
C PRO A 279 -28.12 12.40 -12.31
N PRO A 280 -27.16 11.72 -11.66
CA PRO A 280 -26.05 11.09 -12.35
C PRO A 280 -26.56 10.03 -13.36
N PRO A 281 -25.94 9.90 -14.55
CA PRO A 281 -26.43 9.03 -15.61
C PRO A 281 -26.26 7.52 -15.34
N PHE A 282 -25.67 7.14 -14.21
CA PHE A 282 -25.52 5.74 -13.82
C PHE A 282 -25.89 5.57 -12.36
N ASN A 283 -26.75 4.59 -12.08
CA ASN A 283 -26.95 4.05 -10.74
C ASN A 283 -25.57 3.68 -10.19
N THR A 284 -25.08 4.48 -9.24
CA THR A 284 -23.87 4.20 -8.48
C THR A 284 -24.07 2.88 -7.76
N ALA A 285 -23.57 1.80 -8.33
CA ALA A 285 -23.28 0.60 -7.57
C ALA A 285 -22.27 1.02 -6.49
N GLU A 286 -22.62 0.80 -5.22
CA GLU A 286 -21.67 0.82 -4.11
C GLU A 286 -20.62 -0.27 -4.38
N ILE A 287 -19.57 0.10 -5.12
CA ILE A 287 -18.38 -0.74 -5.23
C ILE A 287 -17.59 -0.49 -3.96
N ASN A 288 -17.90 -1.29 -2.94
CA ASN A 288 -17.24 -1.32 -1.65
C ASN A 288 -15.87 -2.03 -1.78
N THR A 289 -15.00 -1.53 -2.66
CA THR A 289 -13.61 -1.99 -2.76
C THR A 289 -12.78 -1.10 -1.84
N GLY A 290 -12.08 -1.70 -0.88
CA GLY A 290 -11.21 -1.04 0.11
C GLY A 290 -9.98 -0.29 -0.46
N LEU A 291 -10.06 0.17 -1.70
CA LEU A 291 -9.07 0.95 -2.45
C LEU A 291 -9.57 2.40 -2.54
N TYR A 292 -9.64 3.06 -1.38
CA TYR A 292 -10.07 4.45 -1.26
C TYR A 292 -8.94 5.42 -1.63
N TRP A 293 -8.65 5.53 -2.92
CA TRP A 293 -7.79 6.58 -3.51
C TRP A 293 -8.60 7.73 -4.13
N PHE A 294 -9.90 7.79 -3.84
CA PHE A 294 -10.82 8.82 -4.32
C PHE A 294 -11.04 9.85 -3.21
N ARG A 295 -10.35 11.00 -3.27
CA ARG A 295 -10.72 12.15 -2.45
C ARG A 295 -11.50 13.14 -3.32
N CYS A 296 -12.79 13.22 -3.08
CA CYS A 296 -13.54 14.46 -3.26
C CYS A 296 -14.14 14.77 -1.88
N GLN A 297 -13.45 15.61 -1.11
CA GLN A 297 -13.86 15.94 0.26
C GLN A 297 -14.15 17.42 0.32
N HIS A 298 -15.42 17.80 0.13
CA HIS A 298 -16.05 18.81 0.98
C HIS A 298 -17.58 18.67 0.96
N SER A 299 -18.12 18.38 2.14
CA SER A 299 -19.48 18.77 2.51
C SER A 299 -19.46 20.29 2.66
N LEU A 300 -20.14 20.99 1.76
CA LEU A 300 -20.53 22.37 1.96
C LEU A 300 -21.54 22.37 3.10
N THR A 301 -21.14 22.87 4.26
CA THR A 301 -22.08 23.48 5.18
C THR A 301 -22.60 24.74 4.49
N CYS A 302 -23.77 24.64 3.85
CA CYS A 302 -24.56 25.82 3.54
C CYS A 302 -24.95 26.49 4.86
N GLN A 303 -24.94 27.83 4.85
CA GLN A 303 -25.42 28.70 5.93
C GLN A 303 -26.76 28.26 6.52
#